data_AF-U3TFA5-F1
#
_entry.id   AF-U3TFA5-F1
#
_cell.length_a   1.000
_cell.length_b   1.000
_cell.length_c   1.000
_cell.angle_alpha   90.00
_cell.angle_beta   90.00
_cell.angle_gamma   90.00
#
_symmetry.space_group_name_H-M   'P 1'
#
loop_
_entity.id
_entity.type
_entity.pdbx_description
1 polymer ?
#
loop_
_entity_poly.entity_id
_entity_poly.type
_entity_poly.pdbx_seq_one_letter_code
_entity_poly.pdbx_strand_id
1 'polypeptide(L)' 'MSEKIVYPRIYVLRRRPRSGCEYFEVRERGGEYIAFCKVLGRPLPSVSVEKCERHWEDCPFRRMAAKMEGRDWGPGGL' A
#
# COMPACT_ATOMS: atom_id res chain seq x y z
N MET A 1 10.43 21.70 -12.07
CA MET A 1 9.67 21.92 -10.83
C MET A 1 8.99 20.61 -10.47
N SER A 2 9.39 19.94 -9.38
CA SER A 2 8.70 18.71 -8.94
C SER A 2 7.44 19.11 -8.17
N GLU A 3 6.28 18.79 -8.73
CA GLU A 3 4.99 19.02 -8.09
C GLU A 3 4.93 18.24 -6.76
N LYS A 4 4.78 18.96 -5.64
CA LYS A 4 4.64 18.33 -4.33
C LYS A 4 3.26 17.67 -4.28
N ILE A 5 3.17 16.36 -4.56
CA ILE A 5 1.94 15.58 -4.36
C ILE A 5 1.49 15.75 -2.90
N VAL A 6 0.38 16.43 -2.64
CA VAL A 6 -0.18 16.59 -1.29
C VAL A 6 -1.22 15.49 -1.07
N TYR A 7 -1.00 14.63 -0.07
CA TYR A 7 -1.98 13.60 0.29
C TYR A 7 -3.00 14.14 1.28
N PRO A 8 -4.31 13.83 1.11
CA PRO A 8 -5.30 14.09 2.14
C PRO A 8 -4.91 13.44 3.48
N ARG A 9 -5.29 14.08 4.59
CA ARG A 9 -4.91 13.67 5.95
C ARG A 9 -5.26 12.22 6.30
N ILE A 10 -6.29 11.66 5.66
CA ILE A 10 -6.71 10.27 5.85
C ILE A 10 -5.65 9.25 5.40
N TYR A 11 -4.72 9.62 4.52
CA TYR A 11 -3.64 8.75 4.03
C TYR A 11 -2.33 8.94 4.80
N VAL A 12 -2.26 9.99 5.64
CA VAL A 12 -1.06 10.41 6.35
C VAL A 12 -1.00 9.74 7.70
N LEU A 13 0.09 9.03 7.98
CA LEU A 13 0.34 8.34 9.23
C LEU A 13 1.44 9.04 10.01
N ARG A 14 1.22 9.20 11.32
CA ARG A 14 2.21 9.78 12.25
C ARG A 14 3.24 8.77 12.76
N ARG A 15 2.96 7.47 12.58
CA ARG A 15 3.89 6.38 12.92
C ARG A 15 4.18 5.56 11.68
N ARG A 16 5.36 4.96 11.64
CA ARG A 16 5.72 4.00 10.60
C ARG A 16 4.83 2.75 10.76
N PRO A 17 3.96 2.43 9.79
CA PRO A 17 3.17 1.21 9.85
C PRO A 17 4.04 -0.02 9.58
N ARG A 18 3.62 -1.18 10.08
CA ARG A 18 4.29 -2.47 9.92
C ARG A 18 3.27 -3.55 9.59
N SER A 19 3.33 -4.08 8.37
CA SER A 19 2.51 -5.22 7.94
C SER A 19 3.43 -6.33 7.44
N GLY A 20 3.06 -7.59 7.66
CA GLY A 20 3.74 -8.76 7.08
C GLY A 20 3.37 -9.00 5.61
N CYS A 21 2.47 -8.20 5.04
CA CYS A 21 2.05 -8.33 3.65
C CYS A 21 3.16 -7.95 2.66
N GLU A 22 3.48 -8.86 1.74
CA GLU A 22 4.49 -8.70 0.68
C GLU A 22 4.19 -7.55 -0.29
N TYR A 23 2.90 -7.18 -0.41
CA TYR A 23 2.43 -6.09 -1.28
C TYR A 23 2.28 -4.75 -0.55
N PHE A 24 2.64 -4.67 0.73
CA PHE A 24 2.53 -3.46 1.53
C PHE A 24 3.84 -2.66 1.47
N GLU A 25 3.75 -1.42 0.97
CA GLU A 25 4.88 -0.51 0.86
C GLU A 25 4.68 0.71 1.75
N VAL A 26 5.75 1.18 2.37
CA VAL A 26 5.74 2.39 3.21
C VAL A 26 6.66 3.41 2.60
N ARG A 27 6.12 4.60 2.33
CA ARG A 27 6.87 5.76 1.87
C ARG A 27 6.96 6.77 3.01
N GLU A 28 8.17 7.16 3.35
CA GLU A 28 8.43 8.20 4.35
C GLU A 28 8.65 9.54 3.65
N ARG A 29 8.06 10.60 4.18
CA ARG A 29 8.24 11.96 3.69
C ARG A 29 8.16 12.95 4.83
N GLY A 30 9.31 13.55 5.18
CA GLY A 30 9.35 14.64 6.17
C GLY A 30 8.80 14.25 7.54
N GLY A 31 9.03 13.00 7.97
CA GLY A 31 8.53 12.46 9.25
C GLY A 31 7.09 11.93 9.21
N GLU A 32 6.41 12.02 8.08
CA GLU A 32 5.11 11.40 7.84
C GLU A 32 5.25 10.14 7.00
N TYR A 33 4.34 9.19 7.20
CA TYR A 33 4.36 7.91 6.48
C TYR A 33 3.08 7.74 5.66
N ILE A 34 3.24 7.27 4.43
CA ILE A 34 2.15 6.86 3.56
C ILE A 34 2.30 5.38 3.29
N ALA A 35 1.24 4.62 3.57
CA ALA A 35 1.17 3.22 3.20
C ALA A 35 0.55 3.07 1.81
N PHE A 36 1.06 2.11 1.04
CA PHE A 36 0.60 1.82 -0.30
C PHE A 36 0.38 0.33 -0.46
N CYS A 37 -0.71 -0.06 -1.13
CA CYS A 37 -0.96 -1.45 -1.50
C CYS A 37 -0.65 -1.62 -2.98
N LYS A 38 0.38 -2.41 -3.29
CA LYS A 38 0.80 -2.67 -4.67
C LYS A 38 -0.29 -3.36 -5.50
N VAL A 39 -1.07 -4.25 -4.89
CA VAL A 39 -2.20 -4.93 -5.55
C VAL A 39 -3.29 -3.94 -5.96
N LEU A 40 -3.63 -2.98 -5.08
CA LEU A 40 -4.67 -1.99 -5.37
C LEU A 40 -4.16 -0.81 -6.18
N GLY A 41 -2.84 -0.67 -6.35
CA GLY A 41 -2.22 0.44 -7.06
C GLY A 41 -2.49 1.82 -6.43
N ARG A 42 -2.76 1.90 -5.12
CA ARG A 42 -3.12 3.17 -4.45
C ARG A 42 -2.65 3.25 -2.99
N PRO A 43 -2.53 4.48 -2.43
CA PRO A 43 -2.30 4.67 -1.01
C PRO A 43 -3.48 4.16 -0.18
N LEU A 44 -3.19 3.63 1.00
CA LEU A 44 -4.19 3.15 1.94
C LEU A 44 -4.54 4.25 2.95
N PRO A 45 -5.84 4.51 3.19
CA PRO A 45 -6.22 5.37 4.31
C PRO A 45 -5.84 4.70 5.63
N SER A 46 -5.61 5.48 6.68
CA SER A 46 -5.14 5.03 7.99
C SER A 46 -5.92 3.83 8.54
N VAL A 47 -7.25 3.86 8.44
CA VAL A 47 -8.12 2.74 8.85
C VAL A 47 -7.87 1.44 8.07
N SER A 48 -7.51 1.54 6.79
CA SER A 48 -7.15 0.37 5.98
C SER A 48 -5.73 -0.11 6.28
N VAL A 49 -4.84 0.80 6.67
CA VAL A 49 -3.49 0.45 7.14
C VAL A 49 -3.59 -0.39 8.41
N GLU A 50 -4.37 0.04 9.39
CA GLU A 50 -4.56 -0.72 10.63
C GLU A 50 -5.13 -2.11 10.36
N LYS A 51 -6.08 -2.24 9.42
CA LYS A 51 -6.59 -3.54 8.98
C LYS A 51 -5.49 -4.38 8.32
N CYS A 52 -4.65 -3.77 7.49
CA CYS A 52 -3.55 -4.46 6.83
C CYS A 52 -2.45 -4.88 7.80
N GLU A 53 -2.19 -4.14 8.88
CA GLU A 53 -1.23 -4.55 9.91
C GLU A 53 -1.75 -5.77 10.69
N ARG A 54 -3.05 -5.82 11.00
CA ARG A 54 -3.66 -6.86 11.86
C ARG A 54 -4.14 -8.09 11.12
N HIS A 55 -4.61 -7.93 9.88
CA HIS A 55 -5.36 -8.96 9.14
C HIS A 55 -4.84 -9.14 7.71
N TRP A 56 -3.53 -8.98 7.49
CA TRP A 56 -2.95 -9.17 6.15
C TRP A 56 -3.06 -10.61 5.65
N GLU A 57 -3.07 -11.59 6.55
CA GLU A 57 -3.16 -13.03 6.23
C GLU A 57 -4.49 -13.36 5.54
N ASP A 58 -5.58 -12.72 5.98
CA ASP A 58 -6.94 -12.87 5.46
C ASP A 58 -7.27 -11.90 4.32
N CYS A 59 -6.29 -11.09 3.89
CA CYS A 59 -6.54 -10.08 2.86
C CYS A 59 -6.94 -10.72 1.53
N PRO A 60 -8.17 -10.46 1.01
CA PRO A 60 -8.62 -11.06 -0.23
C PRO A 60 -7.77 -10.60 -1.42
N PHE A 61 -7.30 -9.34 -1.41
CA PHE A 61 -6.43 -8.78 -2.44
C PHE A 61 -5.07 -9.48 -2.46
N ARG A 62 -4.49 -9.78 -1.30
CA ARG A 62 -3.24 -10.55 -1.20
C ARG A 62 -3.41 -11.94 -1.82
N ARG A 63 -4.49 -12.64 -1.46
CA ARG A 63 -4.79 -13.98 -1.98
C ARG A 63 -5.04 -13.99 -3.49
N MET A 64 -5.70 -12.95 -4.01
CA MET A 64 -5.91 -12.79 -5.45
C MET A 64 -4.58 -12.54 -6.17
N ALA A 65 -3.74 -11.64 -5.67
CA ALA A 65 -2.44 -11.33 -6.26
C ALA A 65 -1.52 -12.56 -6.29
N ALA A 66 -1.46 -13.34 -5.19
CA ALA A 66 -0.66 -14.57 -5.15
C ALA A 66 -1.11 -15.63 -6.17
N LYS A 67 -2.41 -15.66 -6.51
CA LYS A 67 -2.93 -16.52 -7.60
C LYS A 67 -2.60 -15.98 -8.99
N MET A 68 -2.46 -14.66 -9.12
CA MET A 68 -2.18 -13.98 -10.37
C MET A 68 -0.68 -13.86 -10.67
N GLU A 69 0.21 -13.98 -9.68
CA GLU A 69 1.68 -13.90 -9.86
C GLU A 69 2.27 -14.95 -10.82
N GLY A 70 1.48 -15.93 -11.28
CA GLY A 70 1.82 -16.80 -12.42
C GLY A 70 1.55 -16.18 -13.81
N ARG A 71 0.98 -14.98 -13.89
CA ARG A 71 0.80 -14.20 -15.12
C ARG A 71 1.32 -12.79 -14.89
N ASP A 72 2.46 -12.51 -15.49
CA ASP A 72 3.06 -11.20 -15.75
C ASP A 72 2.12 -10.00 -15.41
N TRP A 73 2.28 -9.43 -14.21
CA TRP A 73 1.75 -8.12 -13.87
C TRP A 73 2.92 -7.13 -13.95
N GLY A 74 3.35 -6.83 -15.16
CA GLY A 74 4.11 -5.63 -15.46
C GLY A 74 3.15 -4.50 -15.89
N PRO A 75 3.35 -3.24 -15.46
CA PRO A 75 2.70 -2.11 -16.11
C PRO A 75 3.37 -1.92 -17.49
N GLY A 76 3.00 -2.76 -18.46
CA GLY A 76 3.69 -2.84 -19.75
C GLY A 76 2.90 -3.51 -20.87
N GLY A 77 1.56 -3.54 -20.78
CA GLY A 77 0.71 -3.84 -21.93
C GLY A 77 0.64 -2.61 -22.84
N LEU A 78 1.54 -2.54 -23.82
CA LEU A 78 1.43 -1.67 -25.00
C LEU A 78 0.27 -2.13 -25.90
#